data_AF-A0A4Q3JJ81-F1
#
_entry.id   AF-A0A4Q3JJ81-F1
#
_cell.length_a   1.000
_cell.length_b   1.000
_cell.length_c   1.000
_cell.angle_alpha   90.00
_cell.angle_beta   90.00
_cell.angle_gamma   90.00
#
_symmetry.space_group_name_H-M   'P 1'
#
loop_
_entity.id
_entity.type
_entity.pdbx_description
1 polymer ?
#
loop_
_entity_poly.entity_id
_entity_poly.type
_entity_poly.pdbx_seq_one_letter_code
_entity_poly.pdbx_strand_id
1 'polypeptide(L)'
;AYLHEGFFEVIGALTAGGVRATMTTGGRGVTPELARRASEAGLVAASVSVDGLGPTHDRLRASPGSFEATTAALAALGAAGVAISANTNINRYNRHELEDLYEHLRALGVGSWQVQLTAPLGRAADRPDMLLQPYDLLDVMPRVARLKERGFADGVRLMPGNNLGYFGPEEALLRSPSPGGTDHFRGCQAGRFVLGVESDGAVKGCPSLQTAHYVGGNLRETALADIWAQTPELAFARDRTVDDLWGFCRACPFAEVCLGGCTFTAHALLGRPGNNPYCHFRARTLAARGRRERIVPAERAPGRPFDNGRFDLIEEPADAPEAEMPAVRERLLQVRRPAKLTV
;
A
#
# COMPACT_ATOMS: atom_id res chain seq x y z
N ALA A 1 1.61 -7.85 -14.57
CA ALA A 1 2.40 -9.09 -14.45
C ALA A 1 2.38 -9.86 -15.77
N TYR A 2 1.23 -10.40 -16.19
CA TYR A 2 1.04 -11.15 -17.46
C TYR A 2 1.24 -10.37 -18.77
N LEU A 3 1.61 -9.09 -18.72
CA LEU A 3 2.05 -8.35 -19.90
C LEU A 3 3.52 -8.62 -20.25
N HIS A 4 4.27 -9.21 -19.32
CA HIS A 4 5.64 -9.62 -19.54
C HIS A 4 5.66 -10.94 -20.31
N GLU A 5 6.45 -11.02 -21.38
CA GLU A 5 6.50 -12.20 -22.26
C GLU A 5 6.92 -13.46 -21.48
N GLY A 6 7.91 -13.33 -20.59
CA GLY A 6 8.39 -14.41 -19.71
C GLY A 6 7.53 -14.69 -18.47
N PHE A 7 6.25 -14.29 -18.43
CA PHE A 7 5.44 -14.35 -17.20
C PHE A 7 5.29 -15.78 -16.65
N PHE A 8 5.03 -16.77 -17.51
CA PHE A 8 4.85 -18.15 -17.08
C PHE A 8 6.19 -18.79 -16.71
N GLU A 9 7.25 -18.46 -17.44
CA GLU A 9 8.62 -18.92 -17.21
C GLU A 9 9.12 -18.45 -15.84
N VAL A 10 8.84 -17.20 -15.46
CA VAL A 10 9.18 -16.67 -14.13
C VAL A 10 8.45 -17.43 -13.03
N ILE A 11 7.14 -17.68 -13.17
CA ILE A 11 6.37 -18.46 -12.18
C ILE A 11 6.94 -19.88 -12.07
N GLY A 12 7.21 -20.53 -13.21
CA GLY A 12 7.79 -21.87 -13.26
C GLY A 12 9.17 -21.94 -12.59
N ALA A 13 10.04 -20.97 -12.87
CA ALA A 13 11.37 -20.89 -12.26
C ALA A 13 11.30 -20.68 -10.74
N LEU A 14 10.43 -19.79 -10.27
CA LEU A 14 10.20 -19.58 -8.82
C LEU A 14 9.70 -20.86 -8.16
N THR A 15 8.72 -21.53 -8.77
CA THR A 15 8.11 -22.75 -8.23
C THR A 15 9.11 -23.90 -8.19
N ALA A 16 9.90 -24.10 -9.25
CA ALA A 16 10.98 -25.10 -9.30
C ALA A 16 12.05 -24.84 -8.23
N GLY A 17 12.29 -23.57 -7.87
CA GLY A 17 13.17 -23.16 -6.78
C GLY A 17 12.55 -23.26 -5.38
N GLY A 18 11.34 -23.81 -5.23
CA GLY A 18 10.65 -23.93 -3.94
C GLY A 18 10.03 -22.61 -3.44
N VAL A 19 9.96 -21.58 -4.28
CA VAL A 19 9.36 -20.29 -3.94
C VAL A 19 7.86 -20.32 -4.27
N ARG A 20 7.02 -19.96 -3.31
CA ARG A 20 5.58 -19.82 -3.53
C ARG A 20 5.28 -18.56 -4.35
N ALA A 21 5.00 -18.74 -5.64
CA ALA A 21 4.68 -17.64 -6.54
C ALA A 21 3.28 -17.07 -6.27
N THR A 22 3.20 -15.76 -6.04
CA THR A 22 1.93 -15.02 -5.93
C THR A 22 1.93 -13.80 -6.84
N MET A 23 0.75 -13.30 -7.19
CA MET A 23 0.61 -12.18 -8.11
C MET A 23 -0.27 -11.08 -7.53
N THR A 24 0.09 -9.81 -7.73
CA THR A 24 -0.83 -8.67 -7.58
C THR A 24 -1.18 -8.11 -8.95
N THR A 25 -2.46 -7.85 -9.20
CA THR A 25 -2.96 -7.39 -10.51
C THR A 25 -4.14 -6.44 -10.40
N GLY A 26 -4.35 -5.57 -11.40
CA GLY A 26 -5.59 -4.82 -11.58
C GLY A 26 -6.71 -5.61 -12.27
N GLY A 27 -6.53 -6.90 -12.54
CA GLY A 27 -7.55 -7.81 -13.10
C GLY A 27 -7.82 -7.68 -14.60
N ARG A 28 -7.60 -6.51 -15.21
CA ARG A 28 -7.93 -6.26 -16.61
C ARG A 28 -7.16 -7.17 -17.59
N GLY A 29 -7.87 -8.00 -18.34
CA GLY A 29 -7.29 -8.92 -19.31
C GLY A 29 -6.93 -10.30 -18.72
N VAL A 30 -7.32 -10.58 -17.48
CA VAL A 30 -7.27 -11.94 -16.92
C VAL A 30 -8.45 -12.73 -17.49
N THR A 31 -8.15 -13.65 -18.42
CA THR A 31 -9.12 -14.59 -19.00
C THR A 31 -9.07 -15.94 -18.27
N PRO A 32 -10.09 -16.80 -18.43
CA PRO A 32 -10.05 -18.16 -17.89
C PRO A 32 -8.83 -18.96 -18.38
N GLU A 33 -8.45 -18.80 -19.64
CA GLU A 33 -7.27 -19.48 -20.19
C GLU A 33 -5.96 -18.96 -19.59
N LEU A 34 -5.83 -17.63 -19.41
CA LEU A 34 -4.67 -17.06 -18.72
C LEU A 34 -4.57 -17.57 -17.27
N ALA A 35 -5.70 -17.60 -16.56
CA ALA A 35 -5.76 -18.08 -15.19
C ALA A 35 -5.36 -19.57 -15.08
N ARG A 36 -5.87 -20.43 -15.98
CA ARG A 36 -5.51 -21.84 -16.06
C ARG A 36 -4.01 -22.02 -16.29
N ARG A 37 -3.44 -21.35 -17.30
CA ARG A 37 -2.00 -21.42 -17.59
C ARG A 37 -1.13 -20.89 -16.45
N ALA A 38 -1.58 -19.86 -15.74
CA ALA A 38 -0.85 -19.33 -14.58
C ALA A 38 -0.86 -20.33 -13.41
N SER A 39 -2.01 -20.98 -13.16
CA SER A 39 -2.15 -22.05 -12.18
C SER A 39 -1.23 -23.23 -12.51
N GLU A 40 -1.23 -23.68 -13.77
CA GLU A 40 -0.35 -24.76 -14.27
C GLU A 40 1.14 -24.44 -14.15
N ALA A 41 1.51 -23.17 -14.30
CA ALA A 41 2.89 -22.73 -14.09
C ALA A 41 3.30 -22.72 -12.60
N GLY A 42 2.35 -22.83 -11.66
CA GLY A 42 2.60 -22.87 -10.21
C GLY A 42 2.13 -21.64 -9.44
N LEU A 43 1.28 -20.78 -10.01
CA LEU A 43 0.73 -19.62 -9.29
C LEU A 43 -0.22 -20.07 -8.18
N VAL A 44 0.15 -19.86 -6.91
CA VAL A 44 -0.64 -20.36 -5.78
C VAL A 44 -1.69 -19.36 -5.27
N ALA A 45 -1.49 -18.06 -5.48
CA ALA A 45 -2.42 -17.03 -5.04
C ALA A 45 -2.33 -15.76 -5.89
N ALA A 46 -3.46 -15.05 -5.98
CA ALA A 46 -3.55 -13.78 -6.67
C ALA A 46 -4.34 -12.74 -5.85
N SER A 47 -3.82 -11.52 -5.78
CA SER A 47 -4.47 -10.36 -5.20
C SER A 47 -4.93 -9.42 -6.31
N VAL A 48 -6.25 -9.30 -6.48
CA VAL A 48 -6.85 -8.38 -7.44
C VAL A 48 -7.15 -7.06 -6.74
N SER A 49 -6.61 -5.97 -7.25
CA SER A 49 -6.84 -4.68 -6.62
C SER A 49 -8.24 -4.14 -6.94
N VAL A 50 -9.03 -3.88 -5.90
CA VAL A 50 -10.40 -3.35 -5.98
C VAL A 50 -10.50 -2.12 -5.06
N ASP A 51 -10.48 -0.92 -5.65
CA ASP A 51 -10.43 0.34 -4.86
C ASP A 51 -11.79 1.00 -4.59
N GLY A 52 -12.91 0.30 -4.76
CA GLY A 52 -14.26 0.85 -4.57
C GLY A 52 -15.29 0.08 -5.37
N LEU A 53 -16.52 0.56 -5.38
CA LEU A 53 -17.63 -0.02 -6.12
C LEU A 53 -17.81 0.66 -7.48
N GLY A 54 -18.06 -0.13 -8.52
CA GLY A 54 -18.45 0.33 -9.86
C GLY A 54 -17.76 1.63 -10.33
N PRO A 55 -18.50 2.77 -10.38
CA PRO A 55 -17.94 4.05 -10.82
C PRO A 55 -16.75 4.56 -10.00
N THR A 56 -16.74 4.34 -8.68
CA THR A 56 -15.65 4.79 -7.80
C THR A 56 -14.35 4.08 -8.17
N HIS A 57 -14.41 2.77 -8.37
CA HIS A 57 -13.27 1.98 -8.81
C HIS A 57 -12.79 2.40 -10.21
N ASP A 58 -13.69 2.50 -11.18
CA ASP A 58 -13.36 2.88 -12.56
C ASP A 58 -12.71 4.27 -12.64
N ARG A 59 -13.22 5.21 -11.83
CA ARG A 59 -12.64 6.55 -11.70
C ARG A 59 -11.22 6.46 -11.13
N LEU A 60 -11.03 5.78 -10.00
CA LEU A 60 -9.73 5.63 -9.32
C LEU A 60 -8.68 4.96 -10.21
N ARG A 61 -9.09 3.95 -10.99
CA ARG A 61 -8.24 3.26 -11.96
C ARG A 61 -8.09 4.00 -13.28
N ALA A 62 -8.85 5.08 -13.48
CA ALA A 62 -8.97 5.85 -14.71
C ALA A 62 -9.20 4.96 -15.94
N SER A 63 -10.11 3.99 -15.78
CA SER A 63 -10.31 2.91 -16.73
C SER A 63 -11.77 2.42 -16.65
N PRO A 64 -12.68 2.92 -17.50
CA PRO A 64 -14.04 2.41 -17.56
C PRO A 64 -14.10 0.90 -17.75
N GLY A 65 -15.02 0.24 -17.04
CA GLY A 65 -15.22 -1.20 -16.99
C GLY A 65 -14.16 -1.96 -16.19
N SER A 66 -13.26 -1.30 -15.45
CA SER A 66 -12.26 -2.02 -14.67
C SER A 66 -12.84 -2.72 -13.45
N PHE A 67 -13.92 -2.20 -12.88
CA PHE A 67 -14.64 -2.87 -11.78
C PHE A 67 -15.14 -4.25 -12.22
N GLU A 68 -15.91 -4.30 -13.31
CA GLU A 68 -16.40 -5.56 -13.88
C GLU A 68 -15.26 -6.50 -14.26
N ALA A 69 -14.17 -5.96 -14.83
CA ALA A 69 -12.98 -6.74 -15.17
C ALA A 69 -12.32 -7.35 -13.92
N THR A 70 -12.32 -6.67 -12.77
CA THR A 70 -11.77 -7.22 -11.52
C THR A 70 -12.63 -8.36 -10.97
N THR A 71 -13.96 -8.22 -11.04
CA THR A 71 -14.90 -9.28 -10.68
C THR A 71 -14.72 -10.52 -11.56
N ALA A 72 -14.63 -10.33 -12.88
CA ALA A 72 -14.38 -11.42 -13.83
C ALA A 72 -13.01 -12.09 -13.61
N ALA A 73 -11.98 -11.31 -13.29
CA ALA A 73 -10.65 -11.83 -12.98
C ALA A 73 -10.64 -12.72 -11.72
N LEU A 74 -11.31 -12.28 -10.65
CA LEU A 74 -11.45 -13.07 -9.42
C LEU A 74 -12.15 -14.40 -9.70
N ALA A 75 -13.25 -14.39 -10.47
CA ALA A 75 -13.95 -15.60 -10.86
C ALA A 75 -13.07 -16.56 -11.69
N ALA A 76 -12.35 -16.03 -12.70
CA ALA A 76 -11.47 -16.84 -13.55
C ALA A 76 -10.30 -17.46 -12.76
N LEU A 77 -9.67 -16.70 -11.85
CA LEU A 77 -8.58 -17.18 -11.00
C LEU A 77 -9.07 -18.24 -10.01
N GLY A 78 -10.21 -18.01 -9.36
CA GLY A 78 -10.82 -18.97 -8.44
C GLY A 78 -11.18 -20.29 -9.13
N ALA A 79 -11.78 -20.23 -10.33
CA ALA A 79 -12.11 -21.41 -11.12
C ALA A 79 -10.86 -22.22 -11.55
N ALA A 80 -9.71 -21.57 -11.69
CA ALA A 80 -8.43 -22.23 -11.99
C ALA A 80 -7.72 -22.80 -10.75
N GLY A 81 -8.34 -22.72 -9.56
CA GLY A 81 -7.76 -23.21 -8.30
C GLY A 81 -6.74 -22.28 -7.64
N VAL A 82 -6.59 -21.04 -8.13
CA VAL A 82 -5.70 -20.04 -7.52
C VAL A 82 -6.40 -19.43 -6.31
N ALA A 83 -5.73 -19.36 -5.16
CA ALA A 83 -6.31 -18.70 -3.99
C ALA A 83 -6.50 -17.20 -4.26
N ILE A 84 -7.75 -16.74 -4.20
CA ILE A 84 -8.10 -15.35 -4.53
C ILE A 84 -8.15 -14.45 -3.30
N SER A 85 -7.60 -13.25 -3.48
CA SER A 85 -7.59 -12.18 -2.50
C SER A 85 -7.85 -10.84 -3.18
N ALA A 86 -8.19 -9.84 -2.38
CA ALA A 86 -8.33 -8.46 -2.85
C ALA A 86 -7.38 -7.52 -2.11
N ASN A 87 -7.04 -6.39 -2.73
CA ASN A 87 -6.38 -5.28 -2.06
C ASN A 87 -7.03 -3.93 -2.40
N THR A 88 -7.05 -3.01 -1.44
CA THR A 88 -7.73 -1.71 -1.57
C THR A 88 -6.86 -0.60 -1.00
N ASN A 89 -6.63 0.45 -1.79
CA ASN A 89 -6.05 1.69 -1.29
C ASN A 89 -7.16 2.62 -0.78
N ILE A 90 -7.28 2.76 0.54
CA ILE A 90 -8.23 3.66 1.21
C ILE A 90 -7.75 5.11 1.05
N ASN A 91 -8.69 5.95 0.62
CA ASN A 91 -8.50 7.37 0.36
C ASN A 91 -9.83 8.12 0.57
N ARG A 92 -9.83 9.46 0.46
CA ARG A 92 -11.03 10.27 0.71
C ARG A 92 -12.17 9.98 -0.26
N TYR A 93 -11.88 9.49 -1.46
CA TYR A 93 -12.90 9.20 -2.46
C TYR A 93 -13.61 7.85 -2.28
N ASN A 94 -13.06 6.92 -1.50
CA ASN A 94 -13.64 5.57 -1.36
C ASN A 94 -13.85 5.11 0.09
N ARG A 95 -13.32 5.84 1.09
CA ARG A 95 -13.45 5.44 2.50
C ARG A 95 -14.90 5.27 2.95
N HIS A 96 -15.88 5.88 2.28
CA HIS A 96 -17.29 5.74 2.63
C HIS A 96 -17.89 4.40 2.14
N GLU A 97 -17.24 3.69 1.21
CA GLU A 97 -17.70 2.43 0.63
C GLU A 97 -17.09 1.19 1.31
N LEU A 98 -16.32 1.33 2.40
CA LEU A 98 -15.53 0.23 2.98
C LEU A 98 -16.36 -1.01 3.34
N GLU A 99 -17.51 -0.79 4.00
CA GLU A 99 -18.41 -1.85 4.42
C GLU A 99 -19.10 -2.53 3.23
N ASP A 100 -19.60 -1.74 2.26
CA ASP A 100 -20.26 -2.29 1.06
C ASP A 100 -19.26 -3.03 0.16
N LEU A 101 -18.02 -2.53 0.06
CA LEU A 101 -16.94 -3.20 -0.64
C LEU A 101 -16.58 -4.53 0.04
N TYR A 102 -16.60 -4.59 1.38
CA TYR A 102 -16.41 -5.84 2.10
C TYR A 102 -17.51 -6.86 1.75
N GLU A 103 -18.79 -6.47 1.73
CA GLU A 103 -19.88 -7.36 1.31
C GLU A 103 -19.66 -7.91 -0.10
N HIS A 104 -19.30 -7.02 -1.03
CA HIS A 104 -19.06 -7.38 -2.41
C HIS A 104 -17.93 -8.41 -2.52
N LEU A 105 -16.79 -8.13 -1.89
CA LEU A 105 -15.63 -9.03 -1.92
C LEU A 105 -15.93 -10.38 -1.25
N ARG A 106 -16.65 -10.38 -0.12
CA ARG A 106 -17.10 -11.60 0.55
C ARG A 106 -17.99 -12.44 -0.36
N ALA A 107 -18.95 -11.81 -1.05
CA ALA A 107 -19.85 -12.49 -1.97
C ALA A 107 -19.11 -13.13 -3.17
N LEU A 108 -17.97 -12.57 -3.56
CA LEU A 108 -17.09 -13.15 -4.59
C LEU A 108 -16.19 -14.29 -4.07
N GLY A 109 -16.24 -14.61 -2.78
CA GLY A 109 -15.49 -15.72 -2.19
C GLY A 109 -14.01 -15.43 -2.00
N VAL A 110 -13.60 -14.17 -1.81
CA VAL A 110 -12.19 -13.87 -1.50
C VAL A 110 -11.81 -14.45 -0.13
N GLY A 111 -10.66 -15.14 -0.06
CA GLY A 111 -10.16 -15.70 1.20
C GLY A 111 -9.41 -14.68 2.07
N SER A 112 -8.95 -13.57 1.47
CA SER A 112 -8.29 -12.49 2.20
C SER A 112 -8.46 -11.14 1.53
N TRP A 113 -8.39 -10.09 2.34
CA TRP A 113 -8.50 -8.71 1.91
C TRP A 113 -7.44 -7.84 2.59
N GLN A 114 -6.58 -7.19 1.80
CA GLN A 114 -5.60 -6.24 2.30
C GLN A 114 -6.11 -4.81 2.12
N VAL A 115 -6.07 -4.02 3.20
CA VAL A 115 -6.42 -2.61 3.15
C VAL A 115 -5.22 -1.74 3.51
N GLN A 116 -4.96 -0.69 2.74
CA GLN A 116 -3.77 0.15 2.89
C GLN A 116 -4.08 1.61 2.56
N LEU A 117 -3.24 2.54 2.99
CA LEU A 117 -3.45 3.96 2.67
C LEU A 117 -2.90 4.31 1.29
N THR A 118 -3.59 5.20 0.58
CA THR A 118 -2.99 5.89 -0.58
C THR A 118 -1.84 6.79 -0.11
N ALA A 119 -0.65 6.57 -0.67
CA ALA A 119 0.50 7.46 -0.54
C ALA A 119 0.56 8.44 -1.73
N PRO A 120 1.22 9.62 -1.59
CA PRO A 120 1.32 10.62 -2.64
C PRO A 120 2.32 10.23 -3.76
N LEU A 121 2.14 9.05 -4.35
CA LEU A 121 2.97 8.54 -5.45
C LEU A 121 2.15 8.32 -6.71
N GLY A 122 2.83 8.34 -7.85
CA GLY A 122 2.23 8.09 -9.14
C GLY A 122 1.05 9.02 -9.39
N ARG A 123 -0.15 8.47 -9.64
CA ARG A 123 -1.34 9.30 -9.88
C ARG A 123 -1.79 10.10 -8.66
N ALA A 124 -1.45 9.68 -7.45
CA ALA A 124 -1.85 10.40 -6.24
C ALA A 124 -0.91 11.57 -5.90
N ALA A 125 0.27 11.66 -6.53
CA ALA A 125 1.30 12.64 -6.17
C ALA A 125 0.82 14.10 -6.30
N ASP A 126 0.05 14.41 -7.35
CA ASP A 126 -0.51 15.75 -7.60
C ASP A 126 -2.02 15.83 -7.28
N ARG A 127 -2.52 14.96 -6.38
CA ARG A 127 -3.95 14.86 -6.00
C ARG A 127 -4.11 14.86 -4.48
N PRO A 128 -3.82 15.99 -3.82
CA PRO A 128 -3.83 16.06 -2.36
C PRO A 128 -5.23 15.85 -1.77
N ASP A 129 -6.28 16.17 -2.52
CA ASP A 129 -7.68 15.98 -2.15
C ASP A 129 -8.08 14.50 -2.11
N MET A 130 -7.36 13.63 -2.81
CA MET A 130 -7.54 12.18 -2.69
C MET A 130 -7.00 11.65 -1.36
N LEU A 131 -5.90 12.21 -0.85
CA LEU A 131 -5.20 11.69 0.32
C LEU A 131 -6.03 11.85 1.58
N LEU A 132 -6.01 10.84 2.45
CA LEU A 132 -6.53 11.00 3.81
C LEU A 132 -5.71 12.07 4.55
N GLN A 133 -6.34 12.73 5.50
CA GLN A 133 -5.64 13.54 6.49
C GLN A 133 -5.32 12.67 7.72
N PRO A 134 -4.27 13.00 8.49
CA PRO A 134 -3.93 12.25 9.70
C PRO A 134 -5.11 12.01 10.65
N TYR A 135 -5.99 13.01 10.81
CA TYR A 135 -7.18 12.90 11.66
C TYR A 135 -8.26 11.96 11.07
N ASP A 136 -8.28 11.68 9.77
CA ASP A 136 -9.24 10.74 9.17
C ASP A 136 -9.06 9.31 9.71
N LEU A 137 -7.88 8.99 10.26
CA LEU A 137 -7.62 7.69 10.90
C LEU A 137 -8.50 7.46 12.13
N LEU A 138 -8.99 8.50 12.78
CA LEU A 138 -9.91 8.38 13.92
C LEU A 138 -11.25 7.75 13.52
N ASP A 139 -11.67 7.90 12.26
CA ASP A 139 -12.84 7.25 11.67
C ASP A 139 -12.50 5.91 11.02
N VAL A 140 -11.43 5.89 10.21
CA VAL A 140 -11.10 4.71 9.40
C VAL A 140 -10.67 3.51 10.27
N MET A 141 -9.91 3.74 11.35
CA MET A 141 -9.31 2.63 12.11
C MET A 141 -10.36 1.78 12.85
N PRO A 142 -11.34 2.37 13.58
CA PRO A 142 -12.40 1.59 14.20
C PRO A 142 -13.26 0.82 13.18
N ARG A 143 -13.48 1.38 11.98
CA ARG A 143 -14.25 0.72 10.91
C ARG A 143 -13.52 -0.51 10.36
N VAL A 144 -12.23 -0.37 10.04
CA VAL A 144 -11.39 -1.49 9.59
C VAL A 144 -11.29 -2.58 10.66
N ALA A 145 -11.20 -2.20 11.94
CA ALA A 145 -11.19 -3.15 13.06
C ALA A 145 -12.49 -3.98 13.13
N ARG A 146 -13.66 -3.33 13.04
CA ARG A 146 -14.95 -4.05 13.01
C ARG A 146 -15.08 -4.99 11.83
N LEU A 147 -14.64 -4.56 10.64
CA LEU A 147 -14.61 -5.41 9.45
C LEU A 147 -13.68 -6.61 9.62
N LYS A 148 -12.56 -6.45 10.33
CA LYS A 148 -11.65 -7.55 10.63
C LYS A 148 -12.25 -8.56 11.60
N GLU A 149 -12.91 -8.10 12.66
CA GLU A 149 -13.62 -8.98 13.60
C GLU A 149 -14.67 -9.82 12.89
N ARG A 150 -15.46 -9.17 12.03
CA ARG A 150 -16.43 -9.85 11.17
C ARG A 150 -15.73 -10.82 10.20
N GLY A 151 -14.61 -10.42 9.62
CA GLY A 151 -13.80 -11.26 8.72
C GLY A 151 -13.39 -12.59 9.34
N PHE A 152 -13.09 -12.61 10.64
CA PHE A 152 -12.82 -13.87 11.34
C PHE A 152 -14.01 -14.84 11.34
N ALA A 153 -15.23 -14.33 11.52
CA ALA A 153 -16.45 -15.13 11.48
C ALA A 153 -16.82 -15.57 10.06
N ASP A 154 -16.60 -14.68 9.08
CA ASP A 154 -16.93 -14.90 7.67
C ASP A 154 -15.86 -15.73 6.91
N GLY A 155 -14.73 -16.07 7.56
CA GLY A 155 -13.61 -16.76 6.90
C GLY A 155 -12.79 -15.88 5.95
N VAL A 156 -12.92 -14.55 6.03
CA VAL A 156 -12.17 -13.57 5.24
C VAL A 156 -11.03 -13.00 6.07
N ARG A 157 -9.78 -13.32 5.72
CA ARG A 157 -8.62 -12.76 6.42
C ARG A 157 -8.37 -11.31 6.00
N LEU A 158 -8.87 -10.36 6.79
CA LEU A 158 -8.56 -8.94 6.63
C LEU A 158 -7.22 -8.60 7.29
N MET A 159 -6.27 -8.06 6.52
CA MET A 159 -4.98 -7.58 7.04
C MET A 159 -4.71 -6.12 6.63
N PRO A 160 -4.33 -5.25 7.57
CA PRO A 160 -3.81 -3.93 7.22
C PRO A 160 -2.47 -4.06 6.49
N GLY A 161 -2.28 -3.23 5.47
CA GLY A 161 -0.98 -3.02 4.86
C GLY A 161 0.01 -2.41 5.85
N ASN A 162 1.28 -2.41 5.48
CA ASN A 162 2.36 -1.91 6.34
C ASN A 162 2.23 -0.42 6.69
N ASN A 163 1.39 0.33 5.96
CA ASN A 163 1.16 1.77 6.13
C ASN A 163 -0.17 2.13 6.83
N LEU A 164 -0.81 1.18 7.52
CA LEU A 164 -2.10 1.38 8.20
C LEU A 164 -2.01 0.92 9.68
N GLY A 165 -2.62 1.69 10.59
CA GLY A 165 -2.73 1.36 12.02
C GLY A 165 -1.82 2.20 12.94
N TYR A 166 -0.98 1.51 13.71
CA TYR A 166 0.03 2.00 14.67
C TYR A 166 -0.52 2.40 16.04
N PHE A 167 -0.35 1.47 16.99
CA PHE A 167 -0.43 1.67 18.46
C PHE A 167 -1.68 2.39 18.97
N GLY A 168 -2.77 2.40 18.18
CA GLY A 168 -4.11 2.70 18.68
C GLY A 168 -4.70 1.49 19.44
N PRO A 169 -5.88 1.64 20.05
CA PRO A 169 -6.56 0.56 20.78
C PRO A 169 -6.74 -0.72 19.96
N GLU A 170 -6.86 -0.60 18.64
CA GLU A 170 -7.12 -1.69 17.71
C GLU A 170 -5.84 -2.35 17.17
N GLU A 171 -4.63 -1.90 17.54
CA GLU A 171 -3.37 -2.39 16.95
C GLU A 171 -3.21 -3.91 17.12
N ALA A 172 -3.52 -4.45 18.30
CA ALA A 172 -3.44 -5.87 18.58
C ALA A 172 -4.30 -6.69 17.62
N LEU A 173 -5.57 -6.33 17.50
CA LEU A 173 -6.52 -6.92 16.57
C LEU A 173 -6.06 -6.75 15.12
N LEU A 174 -5.70 -5.53 14.72
CA LEU A 174 -5.32 -5.20 13.35
C LEU A 174 -4.04 -5.93 12.92
N ARG A 175 -3.05 -6.10 13.80
CA ARG A 175 -1.78 -6.75 13.46
C ARG A 175 -1.84 -8.27 13.53
N SER A 176 -2.66 -8.83 14.41
CA SER A 176 -2.70 -10.27 14.65
C SER A 176 -3.42 -11.03 13.53
N PRO A 177 -2.92 -12.19 13.07
CA PRO A 177 -3.57 -12.98 12.03
C PRO A 177 -4.80 -13.75 12.53
N SER A 178 -5.00 -13.83 13.85
CA SER A 178 -6.03 -14.63 14.52
C SER A 178 -6.70 -13.83 15.66
N PRO A 179 -7.93 -14.17 16.07
CA PRO A 179 -8.62 -13.56 17.21
C PRO A 179 -7.81 -13.67 18.50
N GLY A 180 -7.87 -12.63 19.35
CA GLY A 180 -7.20 -12.61 20.66
C GLY A 180 -5.67 -12.46 20.62
N GLY A 181 -5.07 -12.28 19.44
CA GLY A 181 -3.64 -12.02 19.34
C GLY A 181 -3.24 -10.65 19.90
N THR A 182 -1.97 -10.54 20.31
CA THR A 182 -1.40 -9.35 20.93
C THR A 182 -0.24 -8.77 20.11
N ASP A 183 -0.22 -9.06 18.81
CA ASP A 183 0.82 -8.57 17.90
C ASP A 183 0.76 -7.05 17.75
N HIS A 184 1.89 -6.44 17.43
CA HIS A 184 1.97 -5.00 17.18
C HIS A 184 3.06 -4.73 16.15
N PHE A 185 3.02 -3.54 15.55
CA PHE A 185 4.05 -3.12 14.59
C PHE A 185 5.44 -3.06 15.25
N ARG A 186 6.42 -3.76 14.67
CA ARG A 186 7.81 -3.86 15.17
C ARG A 186 8.84 -3.22 14.24
N GLY A 187 8.49 -2.07 13.68
CA GLY A 187 9.32 -1.35 12.73
C GLY A 187 9.17 -1.80 11.27
N CYS A 188 9.85 -1.08 10.39
CA CYS A 188 9.87 -1.37 8.96
C CYS A 188 10.54 -2.73 8.69
N GLN A 189 9.93 -3.56 7.84
CA GLN A 189 10.43 -4.88 7.48
C GLN A 189 11.34 -4.87 6.24
N ALA A 190 11.49 -3.71 5.61
CA ALA A 190 12.27 -3.53 4.39
C ALA A 190 13.74 -3.90 4.63
N GLY A 191 14.31 -4.75 3.79
CA GLY A 191 15.69 -5.22 3.94
C GLY A 191 15.95 -6.04 5.21
N ARG A 192 14.90 -6.47 5.94
CA ARG A 192 14.98 -7.44 7.04
C ARG A 192 14.43 -8.80 6.62
N PHE A 193 13.24 -8.79 6.01
CA PHE A 193 12.56 -9.99 5.51
C PHE A 193 11.96 -9.81 4.11
N VAL A 194 12.12 -8.62 3.53
CA VAL A 194 11.56 -8.24 2.22
C VAL A 194 12.64 -7.53 1.41
N LEU A 195 12.59 -7.75 0.10
CA LEU A 195 13.24 -6.93 -0.92
C LEU A 195 12.31 -6.79 -2.12
N GLY A 196 12.60 -5.83 -2.98
CA GLY A 196 12.00 -5.69 -4.30
C GLY A 196 13.09 -5.66 -5.37
N VAL A 197 12.81 -6.31 -6.50
CA VAL A 197 13.60 -6.23 -7.72
C VAL A 197 12.77 -5.51 -8.77
N GLU A 198 13.29 -4.41 -9.29
CA GLU A 198 12.66 -3.64 -10.37
C GLU A 198 12.93 -4.27 -11.74
N SER A 199 12.19 -3.86 -12.77
CA SER A 199 12.25 -4.46 -14.11
C SER A 199 13.61 -4.28 -14.81
N ASP A 200 14.41 -3.32 -14.37
CA ASP A 200 15.77 -3.06 -14.87
C ASP A 200 16.85 -3.84 -14.09
N GLY A 201 16.45 -4.60 -13.07
CA GLY A 201 17.34 -5.35 -12.17
C GLY A 201 17.77 -4.60 -10.91
N ALA A 202 17.33 -3.35 -10.70
CA ALA A 202 17.63 -2.60 -9.49
C ALA A 202 16.97 -3.24 -8.26
N VAL A 203 17.70 -3.29 -7.14
CA VAL A 203 17.28 -3.96 -5.92
C VAL A 203 17.14 -2.96 -4.78
N LYS A 204 16.02 -3.04 -4.06
CA LYS A 204 15.72 -2.20 -2.90
C LYS A 204 15.06 -2.98 -1.77
N GLY A 205 15.11 -2.47 -0.54
CA GLY A 205 14.59 -3.17 0.63
C GLY A 205 13.07 -3.37 0.66
N CYS A 206 12.31 -2.69 -0.18
CA CYS A 206 10.86 -2.87 -0.32
C CYS A 206 10.41 -2.36 -1.70
N PRO A 207 9.53 -3.07 -2.40
CA PRO A 207 9.11 -2.68 -3.76
C PRO A 207 8.46 -1.29 -3.83
N SER A 208 7.92 -0.76 -2.73
CA SER A 208 7.28 0.56 -2.68
C SER A 208 8.24 1.71 -2.42
N LEU A 209 9.44 1.47 -1.89
CA LEU A 209 10.39 2.54 -1.56
C LEU A 209 10.83 3.32 -2.80
N GLN A 210 11.09 4.62 -2.64
CA GLN A 210 11.54 5.51 -3.71
C GLN A 210 12.87 5.02 -4.29
N THR A 211 12.89 4.74 -5.60
CA THR A 211 14.07 4.22 -6.30
C THR A 211 15.29 5.09 -6.10
N ALA A 212 15.14 6.42 -6.16
CA ALA A 212 16.23 7.39 -6.05
C ALA A 212 16.99 7.37 -4.71
N HIS A 213 16.44 6.76 -3.66
CA HIS A 213 17.00 6.79 -2.31
C HIS A 213 17.31 5.41 -1.72
N TYR A 214 16.74 4.35 -2.30
CA TYR A 214 16.69 3.03 -1.65
C TYR A 214 17.19 1.89 -2.52
N VAL A 215 17.69 2.16 -3.73
CA VAL A 215 18.38 1.15 -4.53
C VAL A 215 19.79 0.96 -4.00
N GLY A 216 20.12 -0.26 -3.58
CA GLY A 216 21.46 -0.61 -3.13
C GLY A 216 22.35 -1.22 -4.22
N GLY A 217 21.79 -1.64 -5.35
CA GLY A 217 22.55 -2.22 -6.46
C GLY A 217 21.69 -2.81 -7.57
N ASN A 218 22.33 -3.38 -8.59
CA ASN A 218 21.66 -3.99 -9.73
C ASN A 218 22.14 -5.45 -9.95
N LEU A 219 21.20 -6.37 -10.17
CA LEU A 219 21.49 -7.80 -10.38
C LEU A 219 22.31 -8.12 -11.64
N ARG A 220 22.43 -7.17 -12.58
CA ARG A 220 23.29 -7.32 -13.76
C ARG A 220 24.77 -7.17 -13.44
N GLU A 221 25.09 -6.57 -12.30
CA GLU A 221 26.45 -6.17 -11.92
C GLU A 221 26.91 -6.85 -10.62
N THR A 222 25.98 -7.10 -9.68
CA THR A 222 26.32 -7.58 -8.33
C THR A 222 25.39 -8.72 -7.92
N ALA A 223 25.95 -9.73 -7.25
CA ALA A 223 25.15 -10.84 -6.75
C ALA A 223 24.17 -10.37 -5.67
N LEU A 224 22.94 -10.92 -5.67
CA LEU A 224 21.89 -10.53 -4.73
C LEU A 224 22.31 -10.63 -3.26
N ALA A 225 23.12 -11.65 -2.93
CA ALA A 225 23.62 -11.87 -1.57
C ALA A 225 24.53 -10.72 -1.10
N ASP A 226 25.39 -10.21 -1.99
CA ASP A 226 26.29 -9.10 -1.69
C ASP A 226 25.51 -7.80 -1.56
N ILE A 227 24.57 -7.54 -2.47
CA ILE A 227 23.65 -6.38 -2.36
C ILE A 227 22.94 -6.43 -1.00
N TRP A 228 22.37 -7.57 -0.61
CA TRP A 228 21.66 -7.71 0.66
C TRP A 228 22.55 -7.47 1.88
N ALA A 229 23.77 -8.00 1.88
CA ALA A 229 24.66 -7.96 3.04
C ALA A 229 25.36 -6.60 3.20
N GLN A 230 25.71 -5.93 2.10
CA GLN A 230 26.72 -4.86 2.11
C GLN A 230 26.16 -3.46 1.82
N THR A 231 24.91 -3.33 1.39
CA THR A 231 24.37 -2.03 0.92
C THR A 231 23.57 -1.30 2.01
N PRO A 232 23.97 -0.08 2.42
CA PRO A 232 23.25 0.70 3.43
C PRO A 232 21.78 0.99 3.05
N GLU A 233 21.49 1.16 1.76
CA GLU A 233 20.16 1.45 1.22
C GLU A 233 19.16 0.29 1.43
N LEU A 234 19.65 -0.95 1.60
CA LEU A 234 18.84 -2.09 2.05
C LEU A 234 18.94 -2.29 3.56
N ALA A 235 20.08 -2.00 4.18
CA ALA A 235 20.31 -2.24 5.60
C ALA A 235 19.63 -1.21 6.51
N PHE A 236 19.19 -0.04 6.00
CA PHE A 236 18.72 1.08 6.80
C PHE A 236 17.69 0.74 7.89
N ALA A 237 16.81 -0.26 7.69
CA ALA A 237 15.80 -0.63 8.68
C ALA A 237 16.33 -1.58 9.76
N ARG A 238 17.45 -2.27 9.51
CA ARG A 238 18.19 -3.08 10.49
C ARG A 238 18.91 -2.18 11.49
N ASP A 239 19.46 -1.07 10.99
CA ASP A 239 20.36 -0.20 11.75
C ASP A 239 19.62 0.98 12.40
N ARG A 240 18.35 1.20 12.05
CA ARG A 240 17.56 2.32 12.58
C ARG A 240 17.39 2.24 14.09
N THR A 241 17.61 3.36 14.75
CA THR A 241 17.39 3.54 16.19
C THR A 241 16.42 4.70 16.46
N VAL A 242 16.18 4.98 17.74
CA VAL A 242 15.39 6.16 18.17
C VAL A 242 16.07 7.48 17.75
N ASP A 243 17.40 7.49 17.60
CA ASP A 243 18.13 8.71 17.24
C ASP A 243 17.87 9.19 15.82
N ASP A 244 17.45 8.28 14.93
CA ASP A 244 17.02 8.59 13.56
C ASP A 244 15.61 9.18 13.49
N LEU A 245 14.84 9.10 14.58
CA LEU A 245 13.49 9.64 14.67
C LEU A 245 13.52 11.13 14.97
N TRP A 246 12.48 11.82 14.50
CA TRP A 246 12.30 13.26 14.68
C TRP A 246 10.81 13.60 14.85
N GLY A 247 10.53 14.85 15.22
CA GLY A 247 9.15 15.31 15.46
C GLY A 247 8.42 14.49 16.51
N PHE A 248 7.13 14.20 16.28
CA PHE A 248 6.29 13.43 17.19
C PHE A 248 6.88 12.05 17.51
N CYS A 249 7.44 11.36 16.50
CA CYS A 249 7.92 9.99 16.67
C CYS A 249 9.14 9.89 17.59
N ARG A 250 9.99 10.93 17.70
CA ARG A 250 11.16 10.92 18.59
C ARG A 250 10.79 10.91 20.06
N ALA A 251 9.73 11.62 20.43
CA ALA A 251 9.24 11.70 21.81
C ALA A 251 8.11 10.70 22.11
N CYS A 252 7.82 9.79 21.17
CA CYS A 252 6.71 8.85 21.29
C CYS A 252 7.05 7.75 22.32
N PRO A 253 6.12 7.35 23.20
CA PRO A 253 6.34 6.24 24.13
C PRO A 253 6.60 4.88 23.45
N PHE A 254 6.28 4.76 22.15
CA PHE A 254 6.51 3.55 21.35
C PHE A 254 7.73 3.66 20.42
N ALA A 255 8.57 4.70 20.59
CA ALA A 255 9.68 5.01 19.67
C ALA A 255 10.62 3.82 19.44
N GLU A 256 11.05 3.16 20.51
CA GLU A 256 12.00 2.04 20.46
C GLU A 256 11.48 0.84 19.67
N VAL A 257 10.18 0.54 19.77
CA VAL A 257 9.56 -0.62 19.11
C VAL A 257 9.10 -0.28 17.69
N CYS A 258 8.52 0.91 17.50
CA CYS A 258 7.88 1.31 16.26
C CYS A 258 8.87 1.85 15.21
N LEU A 259 9.90 2.58 15.64
CA LEU A 259 10.92 3.18 14.78
C LEU A 259 10.35 4.02 13.61
N GLY A 260 9.26 4.74 13.88
CA GLY A 260 8.68 5.74 12.97
C GLY A 260 7.69 5.21 11.92
N GLY A 261 7.16 3.99 12.09
CA GLY A 261 6.12 3.45 11.19
C GLY A 261 6.65 3.05 9.80
N CYS A 262 5.79 3.11 8.79
CA CYS A 262 6.19 2.80 7.41
C CYS A 262 7.15 3.86 6.85
N THR A 263 8.41 3.47 6.63
CA THR A 263 9.44 4.30 5.98
C THR A 263 8.97 4.88 4.65
N PHE A 264 8.36 4.05 3.80
CA PHE A 264 7.86 4.46 2.50
C PHE A 264 6.87 5.63 2.62
N THR A 265 5.89 5.52 3.52
CA THR A 265 4.86 6.54 3.71
C THR A 265 5.42 7.83 4.30
N ALA A 266 6.27 7.73 5.33
CA ALA A 266 6.90 8.89 5.94
C ALA A 266 7.80 9.64 4.95
N HIS A 267 8.65 8.91 4.21
CA HIS A 267 9.52 9.51 3.19
C HIS A 267 8.68 10.14 2.08
N ALA A 268 7.68 9.42 1.56
CA ALA A 268 6.80 9.91 0.50
C ALA A 268 6.13 11.25 0.86
N LEU A 269 5.71 11.42 2.12
CA LEU A 269 5.06 12.66 2.55
C LEU A 269 6.09 13.75 2.86
N LEU A 270 7.07 13.45 3.71
CA LEU A 270 7.88 14.47 4.36
C LEU A 270 9.30 14.64 3.76
N GLY A 271 9.66 13.81 2.78
CA GLY A 271 10.98 13.79 2.14
C GLY A 271 12.07 13.08 2.97
N ARG A 272 11.75 12.54 4.14
CA ARG A 272 12.63 11.69 4.95
C ARG A 272 11.82 10.77 5.86
N PRO A 273 12.34 9.59 6.23
CA PRO A 273 11.66 8.70 7.17
C PRO A 273 11.77 9.18 8.62
N GLY A 274 11.20 8.42 9.56
CA GLY A 274 11.40 8.63 11.00
C GLY A 274 10.33 9.49 11.69
N ASN A 275 9.31 9.96 10.97
CA ASN A 275 8.20 10.74 11.53
C ASN A 275 6.91 10.54 10.72
N ASN A 276 6.24 9.39 10.85
CA ASN A 276 5.03 9.11 10.07
C ASN A 276 3.80 9.87 10.61
N PRO A 277 3.16 10.76 9.82
CA PRO A 277 1.94 11.46 10.25
C PRO A 277 0.70 10.56 10.19
N TYR A 278 0.69 9.51 9.37
CA TYR A 278 -0.40 8.53 9.34
C TYR A 278 -0.23 7.47 10.43
N CYS A 279 -0.45 7.88 11.68
CA CYS A 279 -0.37 7.03 12.86
C CYS A 279 -1.62 7.20 13.73
N HIS A 280 -2.33 6.10 14.02
CA HIS A 280 -3.57 6.16 14.80
C HIS A 280 -3.31 6.69 16.22
N PHE A 281 -2.26 6.20 16.88
CA PHE A 281 -1.87 6.70 18.20
C PHE A 281 -1.59 8.21 18.20
N ARG A 282 -0.88 8.71 17.18
CA ARG A 282 -0.56 10.13 17.02
C ARG A 282 -1.82 10.97 16.85
N ALA A 283 -2.70 10.56 15.94
CA ALA A 283 -3.97 11.25 15.71
C ALA A 283 -4.82 11.34 16.98
N ARG A 284 -4.91 10.24 17.74
CA ARG A 284 -5.64 10.20 19.03
C ARG A 284 -4.99 11.09 20.09
N THR A 285 -3.66 11.09 20.18
CA THR A 285 -2.91 11.90 21.14
C THR A 285 -3.16 13.40 20.90
N LEU A 286 -3.17 13.82 19.64
CA LEU A 286 -3.46 15.22 19.28
C LEU A 286 -4.93 15.56 19.54
N ALA A 287 -5.86 14.68 19.15
CA ALA A 287 -7.29 14.90 19.37
C ALA A 287 -7.62 15.06 20.86
N ALA A 288 -7.01 14.26 21.74
CA ALA A 288 -7.17 14.38 23.19
C ALA A 288 -6.69 15.73 23.77
N ARG A 289 -5.87 16.48 23.02
CA ARG A 289 -5.39 17.83 23.37
C ARG A 289 -6.17 18.92 22.65
N GLY A 290 -7.27 18.60 21.97
CA GLY A 290 -8.03 19.55 21.15
C GLY A 290 -7.27 20.02 19.90
N ARG A 291 -6.33 19.21 19.40
CA ARG A 291 -5.47 19.52 18.25
C ARG A 291 -5.65 18.47 17.16
N ARG A 292 -5.31 18.83 15.92
CA ARG A 292 -5.18 17.88 14.81
C ARG A 292 -4.03 18.27 13.90
N GLU A 293 -3.57 17.30 13.12
CA GLU A 293 -2.58 17.52 12.07
C GLU A 293 -3.22 17.40 10.70
N ARG A 294 -2.77 18.26 9.78
CA ARG A 294 -3.16 18.26 8.39
C ARG A 294 -1.91 18.29 7.51
N ILE A 295 -1.88 17.41 6.51
CA ILE A 295 -0.89 17.47 5.45
C ILE A 295 -1.31 18.51 4.41
N VAL A 296 -0.36 19.34 4.00
CA VAL A 296 -0.56 20.38 2.98
C VAL A 296 0.47 20.24 1.87
N PRO A 297 0.11 20.38 0.59
CA PRO A 297 1.07 20.28 -0.50
C PRO A 297 2.19 21.32 -0.36
N ALA A 298 3.44 20.87 -0.46
CA ALA A 298 4.63 21.70 -0.40
C ALA A 298 5.35 21.72 -1.76
N GLU A 299 5.60 20.55 -2.35
CA GLU A 299 6.28 20.42 -3.65
C GLU A 299 5.55 19.39 -4.53
N ARG A 300 5.50 19.65 -5.84
CA ARG A 300 4.90 18.73 -6.81
C ARG A 300 5.85 17.61 -7.19
N ALA A 301 5.30 16.49 -7.65
CA ALA A 301 6.11 15.41 -8.20
C ALA A 301 6.87 15.88 -9.47
N PRO A 302 8.17 15.55 -9.60
CA PRO A 302 8.98 15.86 -10.79
C PRO A 302 8.52 15.21 -12.13
N GLY A 303 7.60 14.26 -12.11
CA GLY A 303 7.14 13.47 -13.27
C GLY A 303 8.00 12.24 -13.61
N ARG A 304 8.78 11.70 -12.66
CA ARG A 304 9.65 10.52 -12.84
C ARG A 304 9.02 9.25 -12.27
N PRO A 305 9.36 8.04 -12.76
CA PRO A 305 8.91 6.80 -12.13
C PRO A 305 9.25 6.77 -10.64
N PHE A 306 8.32 6.31 -9.80
CA PHE A 306 8.43 6.24 -8.34
C PHE A 306 8.68 7.56 -7.61
N ASP A 307 8.43 8.70 -8.27
CA ASP A 307 8.44 9.98 -7.57
C ASP A 307 7.19 10.21 -6.73
N ASN A 308 7.27 11.23 -5.87
CA ASN A 308 6.20 11.63 -4.97
C ASN A 308 6.11 13.16 -4.91
N GLY A 309 4.91 13.66 -4.60
CA GLY A 309 4.75 15.02 -4.10
C GLY A 309 5.27 15.11 -2.67
N ARG A 310 5.73 16.29 -2.23
CA ARG A 310 6.06 16.55 -0.84
C ARG A 310 4.97 17.36 -0.15
N PHE A 311 4.82 17.10 1.13
CA PHE A 311 3.81 17.70 1.98
C PHE A 311 4.46 18.22 3.24
N ASP A 312 3.98 19.39 3.69
CA ASP A 312 4.25 19.89 5.02
C ASP A 312 3.16 19.43 5.97
N LEU A 313 3.48 19.45 7.26
CA LEU A 313 2.57 19.09 8.33
C LEU A 313 2.29 20.33 9.16
N ILE A 314 1.01 20.67 9.28
CA ILE A 314 0.55 21.76 10.13
C ILE A 314 -0.31 21.20 11.25
N GLU A 315 -0.13 21.76 12.45
CA GLU A 315 -0.91 21.41 13.62
C GLU A 315 -1.87 22.57 13.95
N GLU A 316 -3.16 22.28 13.94
CA GLU A 316 -4.24 23.25 14.08
C GLU A 316 -5.24 22.80 15.18
N PRO A 317 -6.12 23.69 15.68
CA PRO A 317 -7.23 23.28 16.55
C PRO A 317 -8.06 22.15 15.91
N ALA A 318 -8.57 21.22 16.72
CA ALA A 318 -9.32 20.07 16.22
C ALA A 318 -10.60 20.47 15.43
N ASP A 319 -11.20 21.59 15.81
CA ASP A 319 -12.39 22.20 15.22
C ASP A 319 -12.08 23.20 14.10
N ALA A 320 -10.80 23.33 13.68
CA ALA A 320 -10.45 24.19 12.57
C ALA A 320 -11.31 23.84 11.32
N PRO A 321 -11.71 24.84 10.53
CA PRO A 321 -12.51 24.58 9.33
C PRO A 321 -11.78 23.62 8.40
N GLU A 322 -12.52 22.71 7.76
CA GLU A 322 -11.92 21.86 6.74
C GLU A 322 -11.52 22.73 5.55
N ALA A 323 -10.32 22.52 5.01
CA ALA A 323 -9.90 23.22 3.82
C ALA A 323 -10.85 22.87 2.67
N GLU A 324 -11.27 23.86 1.89
CA GLU A 324 -12.10 23.61 0.70
C GLU A 324 -11.40 22.59 -0.19
N MET A 325 -12.05 21.43 -0.34
CA MET A 325 -11.58 20.42 -1.25
C MET A 325 -11.92 20.88 -2.66
N PRO A 326 -10.94 20.97 -3.58
CA PRO A 326 -11.27 21.20 -4.99
C PRO A 326 -12.26 20.13 -5.44
N ALA A 327 -13.21 20.52 -6.31
CA ALA A 327 -14.21 19.58 -6.82
C ALA A 327 -13.53 18.30 -7.33
N VAL A 328 -14.09 17.15 -6.93
CA VAL A 328 -13.55 15.84 -7.30
C VAL A 328 -13.42 15.77 -8.82
N ARG A 329 -12.19 15.64 -9.32
CA ARG A 329 -11.93 15.65 -10.76
C ARG A 329 -12.57 14.42 -11.42
N GLU A 330 -13.50 14.63 -12.35
CA GLU A 330 -14.16 13.55 -13.10
C GLU A 330 -13.16 12.68 -13.89
N ARG A 331 -12.03 13.26 -14.33
CA ARG A 331 -10.95 12.53 -15.03
C ARG A 331 -9.65 12.58 -14.24
N LEU A 332 -9.17 11.41 -13.82
CA LEU A 332 -7.89 11.25 -13.09
C LEU A 332 -6.66 11.15 -14.01
N LEU A 333 -6.78 11.44 -15.31
CA LEU A 333 -5.65 11.43 -16.24
C LEU A 333 -5.35 12.84 -16.76
N GLN A 334 -4.16 13.34 -16.42
CA GLN A 334 -3.37 14.17 -17.35
C GLN A 334 -2.20 13.29 -17.77
N VAL A 335 -2.40 12.46 -18.80
CA VAL A 335 -1.25 11.83 -19.47
C VAL A 335 -0.57 12.93 -20.26
N ARG A 336 0.43 13.60 -19.67
CA ARG A 336 1.44 14.28 -20.47
C ARG A 336 2.35 13.20 -21.04
N ARG A 337 1.89 12.51 -22.08
CA ARG A 337 2.81 11.77 -22.94
C ARG A 337 3.76 12.84 -23.49
N PRO A 338 5.09 12.74 -23.32
CA PRO A 338 5.97 13.50 -24.17
C PRO A 338 5.54 13.22 -25.61
N ALA A 339 5.46 14.27 -26.44
CA ALA A 339 5.27 14.07 -27.87
C ALA A 339 6.25 12.99 -28.31
N LYS A 340 5.76 11.97 -29.04
CA LYS A 340 6.67 11.02 -29.68
C LYS A 340 7.70 11.86 -30.41
N LEU A 341 8.98 11.70 -30.07
CA LEU A 341 10.04 12.15 -30.95
C LEU A 341 9.84 11.37 -32.24
N THR A 342 9.16 11.96 -33.21
CA THR A 342 9.31 11.62 -34.62
C THR A 342 10.74 11.98 -34.97
N VAL A 343 11.63 10.99 -35.02
CA VAL A 343 12.46 10.64 -36.19
C VAL A 343 12.77 9.16 -36.10
#